data_AF-A0A6D2C6H7-F1
#
_entry.id   AF-A0A6D2C6H7-F1
#
_cell.length_a   1.000
_cell.length_b   1.000
_cell.length_c   1.000
_cell.angle_alpha   90.00
_cell.angle_beta   90.00
_cell.angle_gamma   90.00
#
_symmetry.space_group_name_H-M   'P 1'
#
loop_
_entity.id
_entity.type
_entity.pdbx_description
1 polymer ?
#
loop_
_entity_poly.entity_id
_entity_poly.type
_entity_poly.pdbx_seq_one_letter_code
_entity_poly.pdbx_strand_id
1 'polypeptide(L)'
;MSCAKLKERFIASPLNYVGGKYRLLTQLFPLFPKDINIALDLFCGGANVGINMSAREIILNDSLSELTKLYQNLQQKNPQIIFNTIYNIIDEFKLSNTAKYGYGFYQCDSAKGLSSYNKEHFLALRNRYNKTKNPFYLFVLIIFAFNNQIRFNAKREFNLPCGKRDFNQNMQEKLRRFIAKLQDENIKIFNKDL
;
A
#
# COMPACT_ATOMS: atom_id res chain seq x y z
N MET A 1 19.78 -19.92 10.86
CA MET A 1 18.58 -19.97 9.98
C MET A 1 18.93 -19.32 8.64
N SER A 2 18.46 -19.85 7.52
CA SER A 2 18.75 -19.26 6.19
C SER A 2 18.00 -17.93 5.98
N CYS A 3 18.57 -17.00 5.20
CA CYS A 3 17.92 -15.73 4.83
C CYS A 3 16.53 -15.94 4.18
N ALA A 4 16.32 -17.06 3.49
CA ALA A 4 15.04 -17.40 2.90
C ALA A 4 13.95 -17.67 3.96
N LYS A 5 14.27 -18.41 5.03
CA LYS A 5 13.35 -18.68 6.15
C LYS A 5 13.03 -17.43 6.98
N LEU A 6 13.95 -16.46 7.03
CA LEU A 6 13.72 -15.17 7.69
C LEU A 6 12.79 -14.24 6.88
N LYS A 7 12.83 -14.32 5.54
CA LYS A 7 11.95 -13.53 4.66
C LYS A 7 10.47 -13.87 4.81
N GLU A 8 10.13 -15.13 5.06
CA GLU A 8 8.72 -15.57 5.23
C GLU A 8 8.04 -14.92 6.44
N ARG A 9 8.83 -14.46 7.42
CA ARG A 9 8.30 -13.78 8.62
C ARG A 9 7.91 -12.33 8.38
N PHE A 10 8.54 -11.63 7.44
CA PHE A 10 8.31 -10.19 7.27
C PHE A 10 7.04 -9.89 6.48
N ILE A 11 6.25 -8.96 7.01
CA ILE A 11 5.06 -8.42 6.38
C ILE A 11 5.50 -7.35 5.37
N ALA A 12 5.05 -7.50 4.12
CA ALA A 12 5.31 -6.52 3.08
C ALA A 12 4.19 -5.48 3.03
N SER A 13 4.57 -4.24 2.75
CA SER A 13 3.62 -3.20 2.37
C SER A 13 2.83 -3.59 1.12
N PRO A 14 1.53 -3.25 1.01
CA PRO A 14 0.80 -3.34 -0.25
C PRO A 14 1.27 -2.29 -1.27
N LEU A 15 2.06 -1.30 -0.85
CA LEU A 15 2.55 -0.21 -1.68
C LEU A 15 3.99 -0.46 -2.15
N ASN A 16 4.29 -0.15 -3.41
CA ASN A 16 5.67 -0.12 -3.89
C ASN A 16 6.26 1.28 -3.69
N TYR A 17 6.88 1.50 -2.54
CA TYR A 17 7.56 2.74 -2.22
C TYR A 17 9.00 2.75 -2.75
N VAL A 18 9.41 3.85 -3.39
CA VAL A 18 10.78 4.01 -3.91
C VAL A 18 11.76 3.92 -2.75
N GLY A 19 12.82 3.13 -2.90
CA GLY A 19 13.79 2.89 -1.83
C GLY A 19 13.29 1.97 -0.71
N GLY A 20 12.16 1.27 -0.91
CA GLY A 20 11.58 0.34 0.06
C GLY A 20 12.58 -0.73 0.53
N LYS A 21 12.76 -0.82 1.85
CA LYS A 21 13.79 -1.66 2.49
C LYS A 21 13.39 -3.12 2.70
N TYR A 22 12.26 -3.58 2.14
CA TYR A 22 11.74 -4.94 2.37
C TYR A 22 12.77 -6.05 2.08
N ARG A 23 13.54 -5.92 0.98
CA ARG A 23 14.58 -6.91 0.63
C ARG A 23 15.78 -6.91 1.60
N LEU A 24 15.98 -5.82 2.33
CA LEU A 24 17.10 -5.62 3.26
C LEU A 24 16.73 -5.96 4.71
N LEU A 25 15.45 -6.23 5.02
CA LEU A 25 15.01 -6.48 6.40
C LEU A 25 15.79 -7.63 7.07
N THR A 26 16.10 -8.70 6.33
CA THR A 26 16.89 -9.82 6.87
C THR A 26 18.31 -9.43 7.27
N GLN A 27 18.86 -8.34 6.70
CA GLN A 27 20.19 -7.82 7.02
C GLN A 27 20.13 -6.76 8.13
N LEU A 28 19.09 -5.92 8.14
CA LEU A 28 18.93 -4.84 9.10
C LEU A 28 18.51 -5.35 10.48
N PHE A 29 17.54 -6.27 10.55
CA PHE A 29 16.93 -6.70 11.80
C PHE A 29 17.90 -7.36 12.80
N PRO A 30 18.88 -8.17 12.37
CA PRO A 30 19.90 -8.70 13.28
C PRO A 30 20.77 -7.63 13.96
N LEU A 31 20.83 -6.42 13.40
CA LEU A 31 21.65 -5.31 13.92
C LEU A 31 20.87 -4.40 14.87
N PHE A 32 19.55 -4.53 14.94
CA PHE A 32 18.75 -3.74 15.87
C PHE A 32 18.90 -4.25 17.31
N PRO A 33 18.84 -3.35 18.29
CA PRO A 33 18.76 -3.76 19.70
C PRO A 33 17.53 -4.64 19.92
N LYS A 34 17.64 -5.61 20.84
CA LYS A 34 16.56 -6.58 21.12
C LYS A 34 15.42 -5.95 21.93
N ASP A 35 15.75 -5.08 22.88
CA ASP A 35 14.80 -4.46 23.81
C ASP A 35 14.60 -2.98 23.46
N ILE A 36 13.59 -2.72 22.62
CA ILE A 36 13.29 -1.37 22.14
C ILE A 36 12.08 -0.83 22.90
N ASN A 37 12.27 0.26 23.65
CA ASN A 37 11.14 0.99 24.25
C ASN A 37 10.34 1.73 23.16
N ILE A 38 11.02 2.53 22.33
CA ILE A 38 10.40 3.27 21.23
C ILE A 38 11.19 3.03 19.94
N ALA A 39 10.52 2.50 18.93
CA ALA A 39 11.03 2.39 17.57
C ALA A 39 10.48 3.54 16.73
N LEU A 40 11.32 4.51 16.36
CA LEU A 40 10.95 5.62 15.49
C LEU A 40 11.37 5.34 14.05
N ASP A 41 10.41 4.95 13.20
CA ASP A 41 10.58 4.90 11.75
C ASP A 41 10.27 6.29 11.17
N LEU A 42 11.30 7.15 11.19
CA LEU A 42 11.17 8.58 10.94
C LEU A 42 10.74 8.95 9.50
N PHE A 43 11.12 8.09 8.55
CA PHE A 43 10.83 8.21 7.11
C PHE A 43 10.21 6.90 6.62
N CYS A 44 9.06 6.55 7.21
CA CYS A 44 8.52 5.21 7.10
C CYS A 44 8.17 4.83 5.66
N GLY A 45 7.77 5.79 4.81
CA GLY A 45 7.41 5.53 3.42
C GLY A 45 6.41 4.38 3.34
N GLY A 46 6.77 3.28 2.68
CA GLY A 46 5.97 2.06 2.64
C GLY A 46 5.76 1.34 3.99
N ALA A 47 6.34 1.83 5.08
CA ALA A 47 6.31 1.29 6.44
C ALA A 47 6.88 -0.13 6.60
N ASN A 48 7.62 -0.64 5.61
CA ASN A 48 8.17 -2.00 5.64
C ASN A 48 9.13 -2.24 6.82
N VAL A 49 9.81 -1.21 7.33
CA VAL A 49 10.71 -1.37 8.48
C VAL A 49 9.88 -1.34 9.76
N GLY A 50 9.21 -0.22 10.05
CA GLY A 50 8.48 -0.02 11.29
C GLY A 50 7.43 -1.09 11.61
N ILE A 51 6.59 -1.52 10.65
CA ILE A 51 5.57 -2.55 10.93
C ILE A 51 6.18 -3.89 11.34
N ASN A 52 7.42 -4.16 10.98
CA ASN A 52 8.08 -5.41 11.30
C ASN A 52 8.90 -5.34 12.59
N MET A 53 9.13 -4.14 13.15
CA MET A 53 9.91 -3.98 14.38
C MET A 53 9.19 -4.57 15.59
N SER A 54 9.99 -5.02 16.56
CA SER A 54 9.51 -5.42 17.89
C SER A 54 9.93 -4.35 18.89
N ALA A 55 8.96 -3.58 19.39
CA ALA A 55 9.17 -2.52 20.36
C ALA A 55 7.92 -2.33 21.23
N ARG A 56 8.07 -1.73 22.42
CA ARG A 56 6.92 -1.38 23.26
C ARG A 56 6.03 -0.33 22.60
N GLU A 57 6.62 0.60 21.86
CA GLU A 57 5.93 1.57 21.02
C GLU A 57 6.66 1.69 19.67
N ILE A 58 5.89 1.76 18.58
CA ILE A 58 6.38 1.95 17.21
C ILE A 58 5.74 3.22 16.66
N ILE A 59 6.58 4.14 16.22
CA ILE A 59 6.17 5.42 15.64
C ILE A 59 6.52 5.41 14.16
N LEU A 60 5.49 5.47 13.31
CA LEU A 60 5.63 5.64 11.87
C LEU A 60 5.44 7.12 11.53
N ASN A 61 6.49 7.79 11.06
CA ASN A 61 6.41 9.16 10.59
C ASN A 61 6.73 9.23 9.09
N ASP A 62 6.03 10.10 8.36
CA ASP A 62 6.40 10.50 7.00
C ASP A 62 5.86 11.91 6.73
N SER A 63 6.57 12.72 5.94
CA SER A 63 6.12 14.07 5.58
C SER A 63 5.00 14.05 4.54
N LEU A 64 4.83 12.96 3.79
CA LEU A 64 3.77 12.82 2.80
C LEU A 64 2.39 12.60 3.45
N SER A 65 1.65 13.70 3.62
CA SER A 65 0.35 13.72 4.32
C SER A 65 -0.69 12.76 3.73
N GLU A 66 -0.66 12.57 2.41
CA GLU A 66 -1.56 11.69 1.66
C GLU A 66 -1.35 10.22 2.06
N LEU A 67 -0.10 9.84 2.32
CA LEU A 67 0.29 8.49 2.70
C LEU A 67 -0.05 8.20 4.15
N THR A 68 0.28 9.13 5.05
CA THR A 68 -0.02 8.99 6.49
C THR A 68 -1.52 9.00 6.76
N LYS A 69 -2.31 9.84 6.06
CA LYS A 69 -3.78 9.79 6.11
C LYS A 69 -4.35 8.46 5.62
N LEU A 70 -3.76 7.87 4.59
CA LEU A 70 -4.13 6.52 4.14
C LEU A 70 -3.86 5.49 5.24
N TYR A 71 -2.68 5.49 5.84
CA TYR A 71 -2.37 4.56 6.93
C TYR A 71 -3.29 4.76 8.14
N GLN A 72 -3.60 5.99 8.53
CA GLN A 72 -4.56 6.25 9.61
C GLN A 72 -5.96 5.72 9.29
N ASN A 73 -6.42 5.85 8.04
CA ASN A 73 -7.71 5.29 7.62
C ASN A 73 -7.70 3.75 7.62
N LEU A 74 -6.58 3.12 7.24
CA LEU A 74 -6.41 1.67 7.34
C LEU A 74 -6.33 1.20 8.80
N GLN A 75 -5.72 1.99 9.68
CA GLN A 75 -5.60 1.67 11.10
C GLN A 75 -6.94 1.77 11.84
N GLN A 76 -7.78 2.76 11.53
CA GLN A 76 -8.99 3.06 12.31
C GLN A 76 -10.25 2.29 11.86
N LYS A 77 -10.25 1.67 10.68
CA LYS A 77 -11.44 1.07 10.09
C LYS A 77 -11.41 -0.45 10.18
N ASN A 78 -12.59 -1.05 10.37
CA ASN A 78 -12.72 -2.50 10.35
C ASN A 78 -12.23 -3.07 9.00
N PRO A 79 -11.42 -4.15 8.99
CA PRO A 79 -10.90 -4.74 7.75
C PRO A 79 -11.98 -5.08 6.72
N GLN A 80 -13.13 -5.61 7.13
CA GLN A 80 -14.22 -5.92 6.21
C GLN A 80 -14.75 -4.66 5.52
N ILE A 81 -14.89 -3.55 6.26
CA ILE A 81 -15.31 -2.26 5.71
C ILE A 81 -14.27 -1.73 4.73
N ILE A 82 -12.97 -1.88 5.02
CA ILE A 82 -11.89 -1.49 4.11
C ILE A 82 -11.99 -2.24 2.78
N PHE A 83 -12.07 -3.57 2.82
CA PHE A 83 -12.17 -4.39 1.61
C PHE A 83 -13.45 -4.08 0.82
N ASN A 84 -14.61 -3.95 1.49
CA ASN A 84 -15.86 -3.56 0.85
C ASN A 84 -15.75 -2.18 0.17
N THR A 85 -15.10 -1.21 0.82
CA THR A 85 -14.88 0.12 0.24
C THR A 85 -14.01 0.04 -1.01
N ILE A 86 -12.96 -0.77 -0.99
CA ILE A 86 -12.08 -0.99 -2.15
C ILE A 86 -12.86 -1.63 -3.31
N TYR A 87 -13.65 -2.67 -3.05
CA TYR A 87 -14.45 -3.33 -4.09
C TYR A 87 -15.51 -2.39 -4.66
N ASN A 88 -16.19 -1.60 -3.82
CA ASN A 88 -17.16 -0.61 -4.26
C ASN A 88 -16.53 0.44 -5.19
N ILE A 89 -15.31 0.90 -4.89
CA ILE A 89 -14.58 1.84 -5.76
C ILE A 89 -14.20 1.17 -7.08
N ILE A 90 -13.72 -0.07 -7.04
CA ILE A 90 -13.38 -0.84 -8.25
C ILE A 90 -14.62 -0.95 -9.15
N ASP A 91 -15.77 -1.28 -8.57
CA ASP A 91 -17.04 -1.41 -9.29
C ASP A 91 -17.58 -0.05 -9.79
N GLU A 92 -17.55 1.01 -8.96
CA GLU A 92 -17.97 2.38 -9.32
C GLU A 92 -17.22 2.89 -10.56
N PHE A 93 -15.90 2.68 -10.58
CA PHE A 93 -15.04 3.15 -11.67
C PHE A 93 -14.90 2.15 -12.81
N LYS A 94 -15.53 0.96 -12.71
CA LYS A 94 -15.46 -0.13 -13.70
C LYS A 94 -14.03 -0.61 -13.96
N LEU A 95 -13.23 -0.65 -12.90
CA LEU A 95 -11.88 -1.21 -12.93
C LEU A 95 -11.95 -2.74 -12.95
N SER A 96 -10.91 -3.39 -13.47
CA SER A 96 -10.85 -4.84 -13.57
C SER A 96 -10.76 -5.52 -12.19
N ASN A 97 -11.40 -6.69 -12.08
CA ASN A 97 -11.34 -7.61 -10.95
C ASN A 97 -11.01 -9.03 -11.45
N THR A 98 -9.75 -9.27 -11.76
CA THR A 98 -9.28 -10.58 -12.25
C THR A 98 -9.33 -11.66 -11.18
N ALA A 99 -9.35 -11.30 -9.88
CA ALA A 99 -9.56 -12.28 -8.81
C ALA A 99 -10.93 -12.95 -8.91
N LYS A 100 -11.95 -12.24 -9.45
CA LYS A 100 -13.31 -12.77 -9.65
C LYS A 100 -13.53 -13.32 -11.06
N TYR A 101 -13.10 -12.59 -12.10
CA TYR A 101 -13.47 -12.90 -13.49
C TYR A 101 -12.33 -13.45 -14.36
N GLY A 102 -11.09 -13.43 -13.85
CA GLY A 102 -9.90 -13.80 -14.62
C GLY A 102 -9.54 -12.79 -15.72
N TYR A 103 -8.39 -12.99 -16.37
CA TYR A 103 -7.90 -12.11 -17.44
C TYR A 103 -8.73 -12.20 -18.73
N GLY A 104 -9.22 -13.40 -19.08
CA GLY A 104 -9.96 -13.65 -20.31
C GLY A 104 -11.25 -12.84 -20.42
N PHE A 105 -11.94 -12.59 -19.29
CA PHE A 105 -13.12 -11.73 -19.25
C PHE A 105 -12.84 -10.30 -19.74
N TYR A 106 -11.63 -9.81 -19.51
CA TYR A 106 -11.19 -8.47 -19.91
C TYR A 106 -10.48 -8.45 -21.27
N GLN A 107 -10.52 -9.56 -22.03
CA GLN A 107 -9.80 -9.72 -23.30
C GLN A 107 -8.30 -9.41 -23.18
N CYS A 108 -7.74 -9.71 -22.00
CA CYS A 108 -6.33 -9.50 -21.66
C CYS A 108 -5.69 -10.85 -21.31
N ASP A 109 -4.36 -10.84 -21.16
CA ASP A 109 -3.59 -11.96 -20.63
C ASP A 109 -2.57 -11.45 -19.58
N SER A 110 -1.93 -12.36 -18.86
CA SER A 110 -0.99 -12.01 -17.80
C SER A 110 0.30 -11.35 -18.30
N ALA A 111 0.67 -11.53 -19.57
CA ALA A 111 1.86 -10.93 -20.17
C ALA A 111 1.61 -9.48 -20.63
N LYS A 112 0.47 -9.25 -21.31
CA LYS A 112 0.00 -7.92 -21.74
C LYS A 112 -0.45 -7.08 -20.54
N GLY A 113 -1.14 -7.72 -19.59
CA GLY A 113 -1.71 -7.07 -18.41
C GLY A 113 -3.00 -6.30 -18.71
N LEU A 114 -3.48 -5.54 -17.73
CA LEU A 114 -4.81 -4.92 -17.73
C LEU A 114 -4.79 -3.42 -18.07
N SER A 115 -3.64 -2.88 -18.50
CA SER A 115 -3.47 -1.43 -18.68
C SER A 115 -4.35 -0.87 -19.80
N SER A 116 -4.62 -1.64 -20.86
CA SER A 116 -5.50 -1.24 -21.96
C SER A 116 -6.95 -1.12 -21.49
N TYR A 117 -7.46 -2.14 -20.82
CA TYR A 117 -8.82 -2.15 -20.27
C TYR A 117 -9.02 -1.04 -19.23
N ASN A 118 -8.10 -0.91 -18.27
CA ASN A 118 -8.27 0.02 -17.16
C ASN A 118 -7.97 1.48 -17.50
N LYS A 119 -7.41 1.82 -18.68
CA LYS A 119 -6.83 3.14 -18.93
C LYS A 119 -7.81 4.29 -18.66
N GLU A 120 -8.98 4.27 -19.30
CA GLU A 120 -9.97 5.35 -19.18
C GLU A 120 -10.61 5.36 -17.78
N HIS A 121 -10.91 4.19 -17.24
CA HIS A 121 -11.44 4.00 -15.88
C HIS A 121 -10.50 4.53 -14.80
N PHE A 122 -9.20 4.25 -14.95
CA PHE A 122 -8.14 4.74 -14.09
C PHE A 122 -8.00 6.26 -14.17
N LEU A 123 -8.09 6.85 -15.37
CA LEU A 123 -8.05 8.31 -15.54
C LEU A 123 -9.23 8.99 -14.85
N ALA A 124 -10.43 8.40 -14.92
CA ALA A 124 -11.61 8.89 -14.20
C ALA A 124 -11.40 8.86 -12.67
N LEU A 125 -10.91 7.76 -12.12
CA LEU A 125 -10.57 7.65 -10.69
C LEU A 125 -9.48 8.66 -10.29
N ARG A 126 -8.46 8.85 -11.14
CA ARG A 126 -7.36 9.80 -10.89
C ARG A 126 -7.89 11.23 -10.80
N ASN A 127 -8.77 11.60 -11.72
CA ASN A 127 -9.42 12.91 -11.70
C ASN A 127 -10.32 13.08 -10.46
N ARG A 128 -11.06 12.04 -10.04
CA ARG A 128 -11.87 12.08 -8.81
C ARG A 128 -11.00 12.25 -7.57
N TYR A 129 -9.90 11.49 -7.46
CA TYR A 129 -8.97 11.62 -6.34
C TYR A 129 -8.33 13.01 -6.31
N ASN A 130 -7.86 13.54 -7.45
CA ASN A 130 -7.20 14.84 -7.47
C ASN A 130 -8.12 15.98 -6.98
N LYS A 131 -9.44 15.84 -7.14
CA LYS A 131 -10.45 16.77 -6.61
C LYS A 131 -10.81 16.53 -5.14
N THR A 132 -10.94 15.28 -4.72
CA THR A 132 -11.53 14.90 -3.40
C THR A 132 -10.49 14.57 -2.32
N LYS A 133 -9.28 14.19 -2.73
CA LYS A 133 -8.20 13.68 -1.87
C LYS A 133 -8.62 12.53 -0.94
N ASN A 134 -9.62 11.74 -1.35
CA ASN A 134 -10.09 10.59 -0.57
C ASN A 134 -8.98 9.51 -0.45
N PRO A 135 -8.64 9.03 0.77
CA PRO A 135 -7.58 8.05 0.96
C PRO A 135 -7.82 6.69 0.30
N PHE A 136 -9.06 6.22 0.20
CA PHE A 136 -9.35 4.94 -0.47
C PHE A 136 -9.29 5.06 -2.00
N TYR A 137 -9.68 6.21 -2.57
CA TYR A 137 -9.40 6.46 -3.98
C TYR A 137 -7.89 6.46 -4.25
N LEU A 138 -7.08 7.05 -3.34
CA LEU A 138 -5.62 6.99 -3.45
C LEU A 138 -5.11 5.55 -3.42
N PHE A 139 -5.59 4.73 -2.47
CA PHE A 139 -5.17 3.33 -2.38
C PHE A 139 -5.48 2.56 -3.67
N VAL A 140 -6.71 2.64 -4.16
CA VAL A 140 -7.10 1.98 -5.42
C VAL A 140 -6.27 2.52 -6.59
N LEU A 141 -6.02 3.82 -6.67
CA LEU A 141 -5.12 4.37 -7.69
C LEU A 141 -3.73 3.79 -7.61
N ILE A 142 -3.15 3.65 -6.42
CA ILE A 142 -1.82 3.07 -6.27
C ILE A 142 -1.83 1.63 -6.79
N ILE A 143 -2.82 0.80 -6.43
CA ILE A 143 -2.88 -0.60 -6.89
C ILE A 143 -2.92 -0.71 -8.43
N PHE A 144 -3.65 0.19 -9.09
CA PHE A 144 -3.81 0.20 -10.54
C PHE A 144 -2.79 1.07 -11.28
N ALA A 145 -1.93 1.80 -10.59
CA ALA A 145 -0.90 2.64 -11.19
C ALA A 145 0.31 1.84 -11.66
N PHE A 146 1.09 2.43 -12.56
CA PHE A 146 2.34 1.85 -13.03
C PHE A 146 3.25 1.44 -11.84
N ASN A 147 3.58 0.15 -11.78
CA ASN A 147 4.39 -0.48 -10.74
C ASN A 147 3.90 -0.27 -9.30
N ASN A 148 2.62 0.02 -9.07
CA ASN A 148 2.04 0.27 -7.76
C ASN A 148 2.76 1.37 -6.96
N GLN A 149 3.32 2.36 -7.67
CA GLN A 149 4.06 3.47 -7.09
C GLN A 149 3.12 4.62 -6.71
N ILE A 150 3.65 5.54 -5.90
CA ILE A 150 3.01 6.80 -5.56
C ILE A 150 3.87 7.95 -6.10
N ARG A 151 3.25 8.91 -6.78
CA ARG A 151 3.92 10.13 -7.25
C ARG A 151 2.92 11.26 -7.40
N PHE A 152 3.31 12.42 -6.89
CA PHE A 152 2.56 13.65 -6.99
C PHE A 152 3.35 14.70 -7.77
N ASN A 153 2.65 15.59 -8.47
CA ASN A 153 3.26 16.78 -9.08
C ASN A 153 3.37 17.93 -8.04
N ALA A 154 3.90 19.09 -8.46
CA ALA A 154 4.01 20.27 -7.60
C ALA A 154 2.65 20.80 -7.09
N LYS A 155 1.53 20.47 -7.75
CA LYS A 155 0.16 20.77 -7.32
C LYS A 155 -0.42 19.72 -6.36
N ARG A 156 0.40 18.77 -5.89
CA ARG A 156 0.02 17.58 -5.11
C ARG A 156 -1.04 16.71 -5.79
N GLU A 157 -1.05 16.67 -7.11
CA GLU A 157 -1.94 15.80 -7.89
C GLU A 157 -1.23 14.51 -8.25
N PHE A 158 -1.93 13.39 -8.11
CA PHE A 158 -1.42 12.07 -8.51
C PHE A 158 -1.22 12.06 -10.03
N ASN A 159 -0.02 11.67 -10.48
CA ASN A 159 0.37 11.83 -11.89
C ASN A 159 1.02 10.59 -12.54
N LEU A 160 0.87 9.39 -11.95
CA LEU A 160 1.30 8.16 -12.61
C LEU A 160 0.27 7.70 -13.66
N PRO A 161 0.72 7.00 -14.71
CA PRO A 161 -0.17 6.35 -15.68
C PRO A 161 -0.73 5.03 -15.13
N CYS A 162 -1.75 4.50 -15.82
CA CYS A 162 -2.32 3.18 -15.52
C CYS A 162 -1.26 2.08 -15.69
N GLY A 163 -1.22 1.16 -14.74
CA GLY A 163 -0.36 -0.01 -14.73
C GLY A 163 -1.04 -1.25 -15.29
N LYS A 164 -0.31 -2.36 -15.28
CA LYS A 164 -0.74 -3.67 -15.82
C LYS A 164 -1.49 -4.55 -14.81
N ARG A 165 -1.54 -4.14 -13.54
CA ARG A 165 -2.03 -4.94 -12.41
C ARG A 165 -3.33 -4.34 -11.88
N ASP A 166 -4.07 -5.19 -11.18
CA ASP A 166 -5.29 -4.86 -10.46
C ASP A 166 -5.22 -5.40 -9.01
N PHE A 167 -6.36 -5.38 -8.33
CA PHE A 167 -6.49 -5.88 -6.95
C PHE A 167 -6.63 -7.41 -6.89
N ASN A 168 -5.65 -8.13 -7.43
CA ASN A 168 -5.60 -9.60 -7.41
C ASN A 168 -5.40 -10.19 -6.00
N GLN A 169 -5.56 -11.51 -5.86
CA GLN A 169 -5.48 -12.25 -4.60
C GLN A 169 -4.17 -12.00 -3.82
N ASN A 170 -3.03 -11.89 -4.49
CA ASN A 170 -1.75 -11.63 -3.83
C ASN A 170 -1.71 -10.22 -3.21
N MET A 171 -2.26 -9.22 -3.91
CA MET A 171 -2.40 -7.88 -3.37
C MET A 171 -3.38 -7.83 -2.18
N GLN A 172 -4.50 -8.54 -2.28
CA GLN A 172 -5.47 -8.66 -1.20
C GLN A 172 -4.82 -9.24 0.07
N GLU A 173 -4.04 -10.30 -0.07
CA GLU A 173 -3.35 -10.94 1.05
C GLU A 173 -2.29 -10.03 1.68
N LYS A 174 -1.52 -9.30 0.86
CA LYS A 174 -0.57 -8.29 1.36
C LYS A 174 -1.27 -7.21 2.16
N LEU A 175 -2.38 -6.67 1.64
CA LEU A 175 -3.16 -5.67 2.34
C LEU A 175 -3.71 -6.21 3.66
N ARG A 176 -4.26 -7.44 3.66
CA ARG A 176 -4.80 -8.10 4.86
C ARG A 176 -3.75 -8.22 5.96
N ARG A 177 -2.56 -8.75 5.64
CA ARG A 177 -1.45 -8.88 6.60
C ARG A 177 -0.94 -7.52 7.08
N PHE A 178 -0.87 -6.54 6.19
CA PHE A 178 -0.44 -5.19 6.52
C PHE A 178 -1.41 -4.50 7.48
N ILE A 179 -2.72 -4.53 7.20
CA ILE A 179 -3.75 -3.96 8.09
C ILE A 179 -3.70 -4.63 9.45
N ALA A 180 -3.63 -5.96 9.49
CA ALA A 180 -3.59 -6.71 10.74
C ALA A 180 -2.43 -6.25 11.65
N LYS A 181 -1.27 -5.93 11.07
CA LYS A 181 -0.14 -5.42 11.83
C LYS A 181 -0.24 -3.93 12.15
N LEU A 182 -0.70 -3.12 11.20
CA LEU A 182 -0.85 -1.66 11.36
C LEU A 182 -1.85 -1.30 12.47
N GLN A 183 -2.81 -2.19 12.74
CA GLN A 183 -3.84 -2.05 13.77
C GLN A 183 -3.39 -2.47 15.17
N ASP A 184 -2.13 -2.93 15.34
CA ASP A 184 -1.58 -3.17 16.67
C ASP A 184 -1.59 -1.88 17.51
N GLU A 185 -2.02 -1.97 18.77
CA GLU A 185 -2.19 -0.83 19.67
C GLU A 185 -0.90 -0.04 19.94
N ASN A 186 0.26 -0.69 19.78
CA ASN A 186 1.56 -0.06 19.97
C ASN A 186 2.05 0.72 18.75
N ILE A 187 1.33 0.73 17.62
CA ILE A 187 1.71 1.48 16.42
C ILE A 187 1.00 2.83 16.38
N LYS A 188 1.77 3.91 16.29
CA LYS A 188 1.27 5.28 16.13
C LYS A 188 1.75 5.87 14.80
N ILE A 189 0.87 6.59 14.11
CA ILE A 189 1.15 7.19 12.80
C ILE A 189 1.12 8.71 12.90
N PHE A 190 2.22 9.35 12.51
CA PHE A 190 2.39 10.80 12.50
C PHE A 190 2.73 11.32 11.12
N ASN A 191 2.39 12.60 10.92
CA ASN A 191 2.80 13.39 9.78
C ASN A 191 3.46 14.65 10.32
N LYS A 192 4.77 14.58 10.55
CA LYS A 192 5.59 15.69 11.03
C LYS A 192 6.76 15.89 10.09
N ASP A 193 7.00 17.16 9.77
CA ASP A 193 8.26 17.59 9.17
C ASP A 193 9.35 17.59 10.24
N LEU A 194 10.59 17.45 9.79
CA LEU A 194 11.81 17.62 10.59
C LEU A 194 12.28 19.07 10.53
#